data_AF-A0A139QAM2-F1
#
_entry.id   AF-A0A139QAM2-F1
#
_cell.length_a   1.000
_cell.length_b   1.000
_cell.length_c   1.000
_cell.angle_alpha   90.00
_cell.angle_beta   90.00
_cell.angle_gamma   90.00
#
_symmetry.space_group_name_H-M   'P 1'
#
loop_
_entity.id
_entity.type
_entity.pdbx_description
1 polymer ?
#
loop_
_entity_poly.entity_id
_entity_poly.type
_entity_poly.pdbx_seq_one_letter_code
_entity_poly.pdbx_strand_id
1 'polypeptide(L)'
;MNKLYWGDVPFESVERGIEELLSIQEELKKSLPQDVIWDFEDLSLTPPWGNNIAEHITNLSHYFITSSGKDLIEVLLTSFRFALEHGQNVSVKSI
;
A
#
# COMPACT_ATOMS: atom_id res chain seq x y z
N MET A 1 5.18 10.54 8.46
CA MET A 1 6.61 10.93 8.59
C MET A 1 7.08 11.62 7.30
N ASN A 2 7.87 12.70 7.35
CA ASN A 2 8.42 13.37 6.14
C ASN A 2 9.75 12.76 5.63
N LYS A 3 10.01 11.47 5.87
CA LYS A 3 11.25 10.77 5.49
C LYS A 3 11.04 9.55 4.60
N LEU A 4 9.86 9.40 4.01
CA LEU A 4 9.40 8.17 3.35
C LEU A 4 10.15 7.80 2.03
N TYR A 5 11.04 8.66 1.53
CA TYR A 5 11.63 8.53 0.18
C TYR A 5 13.02 7.87 0.10
N TRP A 6 13.35 6.92 0.99
CA TRP A 6 14.69 6.29 0.96
C TRP A 6 14.69 4.76 0.89
N GLY A 7 13.52 4.13 0.75
CA GLY A 7 13.43 2.67 0.70
C GLY A 7 13.68 1.97 2.04
N ASP A 8 14.32 2.63 3.00
CA ASP A 8 14.59 2.13 4.36
C ASP A 8 13.71 2.83 5.41
N VAL A 9 13.11 2.03 6.30
CA VAL A 9 12.39 2.46 7.49
C VAL A 9 13.13 1.92 8.72
N PRO A 10 13.70 2.80 9.56
CA PRO A 10 14.43 2.37 10.74
C PRO A 10 13.48 1.82 11.81
N PHE A 11 13.96 0.89 12.65
CA PHE A 11 13.17 0.18 13.65
C PHE A 11 12.35 1.13 14.55
N GLU A 12 12.93 2.27 14.96
CA GLU A 12 12.28 3.26 15.82
C GLU A 12 11.04 3.91 15.18
N SER A 13 10.87 3.73 13.86
CA SER A 13 9.75 4.24 13.07
C SER A 13 8.78 3.14 12.62
N VAL A 14 9.07 1.86 12.89
CA VAL A 14 8.26 0.73 12.40
C VAL A 14 6.85 0.77 12.99
N GLU A 15 6.71 0.98 14.30
CA GLU A 15 5.39 1.05 14.95
C GLU A 15 4.51 2.16 14.35
N ARG A 16 5.07 3.37 14.19
CA ARG A 16 4.38 4.47 13.50
C ARG A 16 4.05 4.14 12.05
N GLY A 17 4.93 3.40 11.36
CA GLY A 17 4.67 2.95 10.00
C GLY A 17 3.47 2.00 9.91
N ILE A 18 3.27 1.14 10.91
CA ILE A 18 2.07 0.29 11.01
C ILE A 18 0.81 1.16 11.17
N GLU A 19 0.86 2.17 12.04
CA GLU A 19 -0.26 3.12 12.24
C GLU A 19 -0.58 3.88 10.95
N GLU A 20 0.43 4.37 10.23
CA GLU A 20 0.26 5.07 8.95
C GLU A 20 -0.35 4.13 7.88
N LEU A 21 0.12 2.88 7.78
CA LEU A 21 -0.43 1.90 6.84
C LEU A 21 -1.90 1.57 7.14
N LEU A 22 -2.26 1.39 8.42
CA LEU A 22 -3.66 1.15 8.82
C LEU A 22 -4.53 2.37 8.51
N SER A 23 -4.04 3.58 8.77
CA SER A 23 -4.76 4.81 8.43
C SER A 23 -4.98 4.94 6.92
N ILE A 24 -3.96 4.66 6.10
CA ILE A 24 -4.08 4.65 4.64
C ILE A 24 -5.13 3.62 4.20
N GLN A 25 -5.09 2.42 4.77
CA GLN A 25 -6.05 1.36 4.46
C GLN A 25 -7.50 1.81 4.74
N GLU A 26 -7.75 2.44 5.89
CA GLU A 26 -9.08 2.95 6.26
C GLU A 26 -9.54 4.10 5.35
N GLU A 27 -8.65 5.00 4.93
CA GLU A 27 -9.02 6.05 3.98
C GLU A 27 -9.35 5.46 2.60
N LEU A 28 -8.57 4.48 2.11
CA LEU A 28 -8.83 3.82 0.83
C LEU A 28 -10.14 3.02 0.82
N LYS A 29 -10.61 2.50 1.95
CA LYS A 29 -11.91 1.80 2.04
C LYS A 29 -13.10 2.68 1.63
N LYS A 30 -12.97 4.00 1.74
CA LYS A 30 -14.06 4.95 1.48
C LYS A 30 -14.28 5.22 -0.01
N SER A 31 -13.36 4.80 -0.87
CA SER A 31 -13.38 5.03 -2.31
C SER A 31 -13.67 3.74 -3.07
N LEU A 32 -14.40 3.87 -4.18
CA LEU A 32 -14.74 2.74 -5.02
C LEU A 32 -13.60 2.44 -6.01
N PRO A 33 -13.50 1.20 -6.51
CA PRO A 33 -12.45 0.83 -7.46
C PRO A 33 -12.43 1.67 -8.74
N GLN A 34 -13.59 2.15 -9.19
CA GLN A 34 -13.70 3.02 -10.36
C GLN A 34 -13.26 4.48 -10.13
N ASP A 35 -13.07 4.90 -8.88
CA ASP A 35 -12.66 6.27 -8.54
C ASP A 35 -11.14 6.47 -8.66
N VAL A 36 -10.40 5.41 -8.99
CA VAL A 36 -8.94 5.44 -9.07
C VAL A 36 -8.47 6.29 -10.26
N ILE A 37 -7.55 7.20 -9.96
CA ILE A 37 -6.85 8.02 -10.95
C ILE A 37 -5.51 7.36 -11.23
N TRP A 38 -5.20 7.16 -12.51
CA TRP A 38 -3.97 6.51 -12.93
C TRP A 38 -2.76 7.44 -12.88
N ASP A 39 -2.99 8.69 -13.25
CA ASP A 39 -1.94 9.69 -13.36
C ASP A 39 -2.29 10.92 -12.52
N PHE A 40 -1.40 11.28 -11.60
CA PHE A 40 -1.60 12.47 -10.78
C PHE A 40 -1.43 13.77 -11.58
N GLU A 41 -0.71 13.74 -12.70
CA GLU A 41 -0.54 14.87 -13.62
C GLU A 41 -1.75 15.02 -14.56
N ASP A 42 -2.50 13.94 -14.81
CA ASP A 42 -3.71 13.93 -15.61
C ASP A 42 -4.85 13.12 -14.94
N LEU A 43 -5.71 13.85 -14.22
CA LEU A 43 -6.82 13.28 -13.46
C LEU A 43 -7.92 12.64 -14.34
N SER A 44 -7.85 12.81 -15.66
CA SER A 44 -8.79 12.17 -16.60
C SER A 44 -8.38 10.72 -16.94
N LEU A 45 -7.12 10.34 -16.65
CA LEU A 45 -6.61 9.02 -16.97
C LEU A 45 -7.05 7.99 -15.92
N THR A 46 -7.55 6.86 -16.43
CA THR A 46 -7.87 5.66 -15.66
C THR A 46 -6.84 4.56 -15.96
N PRO A 47 -6.71 3.55 -15.08
CA PRO A 47 -5.70 2.51 -15.26
C PRO A 47 -5.87 1.77 -16.59
N PRO A 48 -4.80 1.18 -17.15
CA PRO A 48 -4.84 0.54 -18.47
C PRO A 48 -5.79 -0.66 -18.56
N TRP A 49 -6.18 -1.25 -17.42
CA TRP A 49 -7.20 -2.30 -17.33
C TRP A 49 -8.64 -1.76 -17.15
N GLY A 50 -8.82 -0.46 -17.00
CA GLY A 50 -10.11 0.20 -16.83
C GLY A 50 -10.94 -0.42 -15.71
N ASN A 51 -12.20 -0.75 -16.02
CA ASN A 51 -13.14 -1.39 -15.09
C ASN A 51 -13.04 -2.92 -15.03
N ASN A 52 -12.05 -3.53 -15.67
CA ASN A 52 -11.82 -4.97 -15.59
C ASN A 52 -11.13 -5.34 -14.27
N ILE A 53 -11.87 -5.18 -13.18
CA ILE A 53 -11.42 -5.36 -11.80
C ILE A 53 -12.09 -6.61 -11.26
N ALA A 54 -11.37 -7.41 -10.47
CA ALA A 54 -11.91 -8.64 -9.91
C ALA A 54 -13.06 -8.35 -8.94
N GLU A 55 -14.15 -9.13 -9.00
CA GLU A 55 -15.40 -8.88 -8.26
C GLU A 55 -15.24 -8.80 -6.73
N HIS A 56 -14.21 -9.44 -6.18
CA HIS A 56 -13.93 -9.40 -4.74
C HIS A 56 -13.31 -8.08 -4.28
N ILE A 57 -12.80 -7.24 -5.21
CA ILE A 57 -12.25 -5.91 -4.91
C ILE A 57 -13.41 -4.91 -4.95
N THR A 58 -13.93 -4.57 -3.77
CA THR A 58 -15.11 -3.71 -3.62
C THR A 58 -14.78 -2.26 -3.27
N ASN A 59 -13.52 -1.97 -2.91
CA ASN A 59 -13.01 -0.65 -2.55
C ASN A 59 -11.49 -0.58 -2.78
N LEU A 60 -10.88 0.60 -2.61
CA LEU A 60 -9.45 0.78 -2.90
C LEU A 60 -8.50 0.14 -1.88
N SER A 61 -8.96 -0.29 -0.71
CA SER A 61 -8.07 -0.87 0.30
C SER A 61 -7.51 -2.23 -0.08
N HIS A 62 -8.11 -2.88 -1.08
CA HIS A 62 -7.71 -4.18 -1.63
C HIS A 62 -7.39 -4.13 -3.13
N TYR A 63 -7.20 -2.93 -3.66
CA TYR A 63 -7.04 -2.71 -5.09
C TYR A 63 -5.62 -3.01 -5.59
N PHE A 64 -4.61 -2.72 -4.77
CA PHE A 64 -3.22 -2.88 -5.13
C PHE A 64 -2.76 -4.31 -4.86
N ILE A 65 -2.50 -5.06 -5.93
CA ILE A 65 -2.12 -6.46 -5.88
C ILE A 65 -0.67 -6.62 -6.36
N THR A 66 0.11 -7.42 -5.63
CA THR A 66 1.48 -7.77 -6.01
C THR A 66 1.49 -8.69 -7.23
N SER A 67 2.64 -8.82 -7.90
CA SER A 67 2.81 -9.78 -9.00
C SER A 67 2.53 -11.24 -8.61
N SER A 68 2.58 -11.56 -7.31
CA SER A 68 2.23 -12.88 -6.77
C SER A 68 0.73 -13.01 -6.42
N GLY A 69 -0.11 -12.03 -6.73
CA GLY A 69 -1.54 -12.06 -6.46
C GLY A 69 -1.93 -11.77 -5.00
N LYS A 70 -1.04 -11.15 -4.20
CA LYS A 70 -1.34 -10.80 -2.79
C LYS A 70 -1.72 -9.33 -2.66
N ASP A 71 -2.52 -9.00 -1.66
CA ASP A 71 -2.79 -7.61 -1.27
C ASP A 71 -1.48 -6.91 -0.85
N LEU A 72 -1.18 -5.76 -1.45
CA LEU A 72 0.05 -5.02 -1.20
C LEU A 72 0.12 -4.48 0.23
N ILE A 73 -0.97 -3.93 0.76
CA ILE A 73 -1.02 -3.36 2.11
C ILE A 73 -0.84 -4.46 3.14
N GLU A 74 -1.44 -5.63 2.93
CA GLU A 74 -1.22 -6.82 3.77
C GLU A 74 0.25 -7.22 3.77
N VAL A 75 0.89 -7.33 2.60
CA VAL A 75 2.32 -7.68 2.49
C VAL A 75 3.19 -6.67 3.25
N LEU A 76 2.89 -5.38 3.14
CA LEU A 76 3.59 -4.34 3.89
C LEU A 76 3.36 -4.49 5.40
N LEU A 77 2.11 -4.64 5.85
CA LEU A 77 1.78 -4.82 7.27
C LEU A 77 2.45 -6.06 7.86
N THR A 78 2.46 -7.19 7.16
CA THR A 78 3.17 -8.40 7.58
C THR A 78 4.66 -8.13 7.75
N SER A 79 5.27 -7.43 6.79
CA SER A 79 6.70 -7.10 6.84
C SER A 79 7.05 -6.17 8.01
N PHE A 80 6.20 -5.17 8.28
CA PHE A 80 6.40 -4.25 9.40
C PHE A 80 6.16 -4.93 10.75
N ARG A 81 5.15 -5.79 10.87
CA ARG A 81 4.91 -6.57 12.10
C ARG A 81 6.07 -7.51 12.39
N PHE A 82 6.58 -8.20 11.38
CA PHE A 82 7.78 -9.03 11.51
C PHE A 82 8.98 -8.21 11.99
N ALA A 83 9.20 -7.03 11.40
CA ALA A 83 10.27 -6.14 11.81
C ALA A 83 10.13 -5.64 13.25
N LEU A 84 8.90 -5.32 13.68
CA LEU A 84 8.59 -4.91 15.05
C LEU A 84 8.90 -6.02 16.05
N GLU A 85 8.48 -7.25 15.76
CA GLU A 85 8.70 -8.43 16.60
C GLU A 85 10.19 -8.77 16.76
N HIS A 86 11.02 -8.48 15.75
CA HIS A 86 12.42 -8.89 15.69
C HIS A 86 13.42 -7.75 15.91
N GLY A 87 12.96 -6.53 16.18
CA GLY A 87 13.86 -5.40 16.37
C GLY A 87 14.60 -4.99 15.10
N GLN A 88 13.97 -5.13 13.92
CA GLN A 88 14.60 -4.92 12.62
C GLN A 88 14.10 -3.67 11.89
N ASN A 89 14.91 -3.17 10.96
CA ASN A 89 14.50 -2.17 9.99
C ASN A 89 13.70 -2.85 8.86
N VAL A 90 12.87 -2.08 8.15
CA VAL A 90 12.23 -2.52 6.90
C VAL A 90 12.96 -1.85 5.73
N SER A 91 13.26 -2.62 4.68
CA SER A 91 13.93 -2.09 3.48
C SER A 91 13.26 -2.62 2.21
N VAL A 92 12.99 -1.73 1.25
CA VAL A 92 12.55 -2.07 -0.11
C VAL A 92 13.77 -2.13 -1.02
N LYS A 93 13.98 -3.27 -1.68
CA LYS A 93 15.13 -3.50 -2.56
C LYS A 93 14.65 -3.93 -3.94
N SER A 94 15.32 -3.43 -4.98
CA SER A 94 15.23 -4.08 -6.29
C SER A 94 15.90 -5.44 -6.19
N ILE A 95 15.24 -6.45 -6.74
CA ILE A 95 15.81 -7.78 -6.96
C ILE A 95 16.60 -7.75 -8.27
#